data_AF-A0A964NEU0-F1
#
_entry.id   AF-A0A964NEU0-F1
#
_cell.length_a   1.000
_cell.length_b   1.000
_cell.length_c   1.000
_cell.angle_alpha   90.00
_cell.angle_beta   90.00
_cell.angle_gamma   90.00
#
_symmetry.space_group_name_H-M   'P 1'
#
loop_
_entity.id
_entity.type
_entity.pdbx_description
1 polymer ?
#
loop_
_entity_poly.entity_id
_entity_poly.type
_entity_poly.pdbx_seq_one_letter_code
_entity_poly.pdbx_strand_id
1 'polypeptide(L)'
;MVLGVSSKERVPLVKDVGTLGESQALKGVDMLVWAVLFAPPGTPDSVVQKMNQTIVQVNALPSMKALVLKLGSELLPSLTPSQTKDYLKAQRELYQEAASRIQPE
;
A
#
# COMPACT_ATOMS: atom_id res chain seq x y z
N MET A 1 6.66 -22.48 5.89
CA MET A 1 6.07 -22.67 4.55
C MET A 1 5.21 -21.44 4.26
N VAL A 2 5.41 -20.77 3.12
CA VAL A 2 4.56 -19.64 2.73
C VAL A 2 3.31 -20.21 2.06
N LEU A 3 2.11 -19.80 2.50
CA LEU A 3 0.84 -20.35 2.04
C LEU A 3 0.25 -19.59 0.83
N GLY A 4 0.62 -18.32 0.65
CA GLY A 4 0.15 -17.47 -0.44
C GLY A 4 0.50 -16.00 -0.19
N VAL A 5 0.42 -15.17 -1.22
CA VAL A 5 0.52 -13.70 -1.09
C VAL A 5 -0.87 -13.07 -1.11
N SER A 6 -1.11 -12.05 -0.29
CA SER A 6 -2.43 -11.41 -0.16
C SER A 6 -2.72 -10.35 -1.22
N SER A 7 -1.72 -9.92 -1.99
CA SER A 7 -1.87 -8.97 -3.10
C SER A 7 -2.61 -9.60 -4.28
N LYS A 8 -3.32 -8.78 -5.05
CA LYS A 8 -3.98 -9.21 -6.29
C LYS A 8 -3.03 -9.88 -7.29
N GLU A 9 -1.80 -9.37 -7.38
CA GLU A 9 -0.75 -9.86 -8.27
C GLU A 9 0.34 -10.57 -7.48
N ARG A 10 1.02 -11.53 -8.13
CA ARG A 10 2.17 -12.22 -7.53
C ARG A 10 3.33 -11.26 -7.30
N VAL A 11 4.04 -11.43 -6.18
CA VAL A 11 5.21 -10.61 -5.86
C VAL A 11 6.45 -11.16 -6.58
N PRO A 12 7.22 -10.34 -7.32
CA PRO A 12 8.41 -10.78 -8.06
C PRO A 12 9.50 -11.45 -7.22
N LEU A 13 9.54 -11.18 -5.90
CA LEU A 13 10.47 -11.82 -4.97
C LEU A 13 10.11 -13.29 -4.69
N VAL A 14 8.83 -13.66 -4.84
CA VAL A 14 8.30 -15.00 -4.52
C VAL A 14 7.34 -15.48 -5.63
N LYS A 15 7.81 -15.47 -6.88
CA LYS A 15 6.98 -15.78 -8.07
C LYS A 15 6.31 -17.16 -8.03
N ASP A 16 6.94 -18.12 -7.36
CA ASP A 16 6.43 -19.49 -7.21
C ASP A 16 5.27 -19.57 -6.21
N VAL A 17 5.07 -18.54 -5.39
CA VAL A 17 3.97 -18.43 -4.44
C VAL A 17 2.78 -17.75 -5.12
N GLY A 18 1.67 -18.47 -5.24
CA GLY A 18 0.42 -17.94 -5.78
C GLY A 18 -0.23 -16.87 -4.89
N THR A 19 -1.12 -16.08 -5.48
CA THR A 19 -1.94 -15.15 -4.69
C THR A 19 -3.07 -15.92 -3.99
N LEU A 20 -3.52 -15.43 -2.83
CA LEU A 20 -4.67 -16.01 -2.15
C LEU A 20 -5.92 -15.93 -3.04
N GLY A 21 -6.04 -14.87 -3.84
CA GLY A 21 -7.13 -14.64 -4.79
C GLY A 21 -7.22 -15.66 -5.94
N GLU A 22 -6.16 -16.44 -6.21
CA GLU A 22 -6.21 -17.56 -7.17
C GLU A 22 -7.07 -18.73 -6.66
N SER A 23 -7.28 -18.84 -5.35
CA SER A 23 -8.13 -19.88 -4.76
C SER A 23 -9.62 -19.50 -4.85
N GLN A 24 -10.48 -20.48 -5.11
CA GLN A 24 -11.93 -20.26 -5.20
C GLN A 24 -12.52 -19.74 -3.87
N ALA A 25 -11.99 -20.19 -2.73
CA ALA A 25 -12.47 -19.81 -1.40
C ALA A 25 -12.08 -18.38 -1.00
N LEU A 26 -10.97 -17.86 -1.52
CA LEU A 26 -10.45 -16.52 -1.20
C LEU A 26 -10.50 -15.58 -2.40
N LYS A 27 -11.38 -15.87 -3.36
CA LYS A 27 -11.57 -15.04 -4.55
C LYS A 27 -11.93 -13.62 -4.13
N GLY A 28 -11.17 -12.64 -4.64
CA GLY A 28 -11.35 -11.23 -4.30
C GLY A 28 -10.50 -10.74 -3.11
N VAL A 29 -9.70 -11.60 -2.47
CA VAL A 29 -8.67 -11.15 -1.53
C VAL A 29 -7.62 -10.35 -2.29
N ASP A 30 -7.55 -9.06 -1.96
CA ASP A 30 -6.51 -8.13 -2.37
C ASP A 30 -6.19 -7.22 -1.18
N MET A 31 -5.18 -7.61 -0.40
CA MET A 31 -4.67 -6.83 0.71
C MET A 31 -3.21 -6.51 0.46
N LEU A 32 -2.98 -5.25 0.13
CA LEU A 32 -1.67 -4.64 -0.01
C LEU A 32 -1.38 -3.80 1.23
N VAL A 33 -0.25 -4.07 1.89
CA VAL A 33 0.23 -3.21 2.98
C VAL A 33 0.87 -1.97 2.37
N TRP A 34 0.39 -0.80 2.76
CA TRP A 34 0.87 0.49 2.29
C TRP A 34 1.21 1.40 3.47
N ALA A 35 2.07 2.39 3.22
CA ALA A 35 2.45 3.41 4.19
C ALA A 35 2.28 4.80 3.58
N VAL A 36 1.91 5.76 4.43
CA VAL A 36 1.76 7.17 4.06
C VAL A 36 2.35 8.05 5.15
N LEU A 37 2.89 9.21 4.77
CA LEU A 37 3.37 10.22 5.69
C LEU A 37 2.32 11.33 5.85
N PHE A 38 2.10 11.75 7.09
CA PHE A 38 1.17 12.82 7.44
C PHE A 38 1.90 14.05 7.95
N ALA A 39 1.31 15.22 7.73
CA ALA A 39 1.73 16.48 8.32
C ALA A 39 0.66 16.96 9.34
N PRO A 40 1.03 17.76 10.35
CA PRO A 40 0.07 18.31 11.31
C PRO A 40 -1.04 19.16 10.65
N PRO A 41 -2.24 19.23 11.26
CA PRO A 41 -3.28 20.16 10.82
C PRO A 41 -2.77 21.61 10.76
N GLY A 42 -3.13 22.33 9.70
CA GLY A 42 -2.68 23.72 9.49
C GLY A 42 -1.31 23.86 8.81
N THR A 43 -0.64 22.76 8.47
CA THR A 43 0.59 22.83 7.66
C THR A 43 0.27 23.47 6.30
N PRO A 44 1.01 24.51 5.85
CA PRO A 44 0.76 25.16 4.56
C PRO A 44 0.90 24.19 3.38
N ASP A 45 0.04 24.36 2.37
CA ASP A 45 0.03 23.48 1.19
C ASP A 45 1.38 23.45 0.46
N SER A 46 2.10 24.57 0.41
CA SER A 46 3.43 24.65 -0.19
C SER A 46 4.45 23.75 0.51
N VAL A 47 4.35 23.61 1.84
CA VAL A 47 5.21 22.72 2.63
C VAL A 47 4.85 21.26 2.34
N VAL A 48 3.55 20.93 2.32
CA VAL A 48 3.07 19.58 1.99
C VAL A 48 3.50 19.16 0.59
N GLN A 49 3.39 20.05 -0.39
CA GLN A 49 3.86 19.80 -1.75
C GLN A 49 5.37 19.57 -1.79
N LYS A 50 6.15 20.38 -1.07
CA LYS A 50 7.60 20.22 -1.02
C LYS A 50 7.99 18.88 -0.38
N MET A 51 7.34 18.49 0.72
CA MET A 51 7.55 17.18 1.34
C MET A 51 7.23 16.04 0.37
N ASN A 52 6.09 16.10 -0.32
CA ASN A 52 5.72 15.09 -1.32
C ASN A 52 6.78 14.97 -2.42
N GLN A 53 7.22 16.09 -3.00
CA GLN A 53 8.28 16.09 -4.02
C GLN A 53 9.57 15.44 -3.51
N THR A 54 9.99 15.75 -2.28
CA THR A 54 11.19 15.14 -1.68
C THR A 54 11.01 13.64 -1.49
N ILE A 55 9.84 13.18 -1.03
CA ILE A 55 9.55 11.74 -0.87
C ILE A 55 9.62 11.02 -2.23
N VAL A 56 9.03 11.60 -3.28
CA VAL A 56 9.09 11.03 -4.63
C VAL A 56 10.54 10.89 -5.10
N GLN A 57 11.36 11.91 -4.86
CA GLN A 57 12.79 11.88 -5.22
C GLN A 57 13.55 10.78 -4.45
N VAL A 58 13.29 10.64 -3.15
CA VAL A 58 13.92 9.62 -2.31
C VAL A 58 13.51 8.21 -2.76
N ASN A 59 12.24 7.99 -3.07
CA ASN A 59 11.74 6.71 -3.59
C ASN A 59 12.31 6.35 -4.97
N ALA A 60 12.75 7.34 -5.75
CA ALA A 60 13.42 7.09 -7.01
C ALA A 60 14.87 6.57 -6.84
N LEU A 61 15.48 6.75 -5.66
CA LEU A 61 16.86 6.36 -5.40
C LEU A 61 17.03 4.83 -5.51
N PRO A 62 18.10 4.34 -6.18
CA PRO A 62 18.37 2.91 -6.29
C PRO A 62 18.52 2.22 -4.93
N SER A 63 19.15 2.90 -3.96
CA SER A 63 19.30 2.39 -2.59
C SER A 63 17.95 2.20 -1.89
N MET A 64 17.00 3.10 -2.11
CA MET A 64 15.67 3.00 -1.53
C MET A 64 14.88 1.86 -2.16
N LYS A 65 14.92 1.73 -3.49
CA LYS A 65 14.33 0.60 -4.22
C LYS A 65 14.89 -0.74 -3.73
N ALA A 66 16.22 -0.82 -3.58
CA ALA A 66 16.89 -2.02 -3.09
C ALA A 66 16.50 -2.35 -1.63
N LEU A 67 16.37 -1.34 -0.78
CA LEU A 67 15.93 -1.51 0.61
C LEU A 67 14.51 -2.07 0.68
N VAL A 68 13.57 -1.48 -0.06
CA VAL A 68 12.17 -1.91 -0.06
C VAL A 68 12.02 -3.32 -0.62
N LEU A 69 12.76 -3.65 -1.69
CA LEU A 69 12.81 -5.01 -2.23
C LEU A 69 13.38 -6.01 -1.23
N LYS A 70 14.42 -5.65 -0.48
CA LYS A 70 14.99 -6.49 0.60
C LYS A 70 13.97 -6.76 1.71
N LEU A 71 13.04 -5.84 1.95
CA LEU A 71 11.93 -6.00 2.89
C LEU A 71 10.74 -6.79 2.30
N GLY A 72 10.87 -7.34 1.09
CA GLY A 72 9.80 -8.11 0.44
C GLY A 72 8.65 -7.25 -0.09
N SER A 73 8.88 -5.96 -0.26
CA SER A 73 7.90 -5.00 -0.76
C SER A 73 8.36 -4.35 -2.05
N GLU A 74 7.45 -3.66 -2.72
CA GLU A 74 7.75 -2.82 -3.87
C GLU A 74 7.32 -1.39 -3.60
N LEU A 75 8.07 -0.43 -4.15
CA LEU A 75 7.66 0.97 -4.09
C LEU A 75 6.49 1.18 -5.05
N LEU A 76 5.33 1.50 -4.48
CA LEU A 76 4.14 1.85 -5.24
C LEU A 76 4.35 3.14 -6.05
N PRO A 77 3.62 3.31 -7.17
CA PRO A 77 3.58 4.57 -7.88
C PRO A 77 3.30 5.72 -6.91
N SER A 78 4.08 6.79 -7.02
CA SER A 78 3.94 7.94 -6.14
C SER A 78 2.61 8.67 -6.40
N LEU A 79 1.88 8.97 -5.33
CA LEU A 79 0.64 9.75 -5.37
C LEU A 79 0.93 11.21 -5.03
N THR A 80 0.19 12.13 -5.65
CA THR A 80 0.11 13.52 -5.18
C THR A 80 -0.60 13.61 -3.83
N PRO A 81 -0.49 14.71 -3.08
CA PRO A 81 -1.23 14.88 -1.82
C PRO A 81 -2.75 14.75 -1.99
N SER A 82 -3.32 15.20 -3.10
CA SER A 82 -4.77 15.04 -3.37
C SER A 82 -5.12 13.57 -3.61
N GLN A 83 -4.39 12.88 -4.49
CA GLN A 83 -4.61 11.46 -4.75
C GLN A 83 -4.42 10.59 -3.50
N THR A 84 -3.50 11.00 -2.63
CA THR A 84 -3.29 10.34 -1.33
C THR A 84 -4.52 10.47 -0.43
N LYS A 85 -5.17 11.64 -0.40
CA LYS A 85 -6.43 11.84 0.33
C LYS A 85 -7.56 10.96 -0.23
N ASP A 86 -7.67 10.88 -1.56
CA ASP A 86 -8.67 10.04 -2.22
C ASP A 86 -8.44 8.56 -1.92
N TYR A 87 -7.18 8.11 -1.98
CA TYR A 87 -6.81 6.74 -1.62
C TYR A 87 -7.13 6.42 -0.17
N LEU A 88 -6.80 7.32 0.76
CA LEU A 88 -7.13 7.16 2.19
C LEU A 88 -8.64 7.03 2.43
N LYS A 89 -9.45 7.81 1.72
CA LYS A 89 -10.91 7.73 1.79
C LYS A 89 -11.39 6.35 1.32
N ALA A 90 -10.94 5.90 0.15
CA ALA A 90 -11.31 4.60 -0.39
C ALA A 90 -10.88 3.43 0.52
N GLN A 91 -9.68 3.49 1.08
CA GLN A 91 -9.21 2.47 2.02
C GLN A 91 -10.04 2.46 3.30
N ARG A 92 -10.37 3.64 3.86
CA ARG A 92 -11.24 3.73 5.03
C ARG A 92 -12.60 3.10 4.78
N GLU A 93 -13.23 3.41 3.66
CA GLU A 93 -14.54 2.86 3.28
C GLU A 93 -14.49 1.33 3.15
N LEU A 94 -13.48 0.80 2.45
CA LEU A 94 -13.24 -0.63 2.29
C LEU A 94 -13.13 -1.34 3.66
N TYR A 95 -12.28 -0.83 4.56
CA TYR A 95 -12.06 -1.46 5.86
C TYR A 95 -13.22 -1.28 6.82
N GLN A 96 -13.96 -0.17 6.74
CA GLN A 96 -15.19 0.01 7.53
C GLN A 96 -16.26 -1.02 7.13
N GLU A 97 -16.47 -1.21 5.83
CA GLU A 97 -17.39 -2.23 5.32
C GLU A 97 -16.94 -3.63 5.75
N ALA A 98 -15.65 -3.96 5.59
CA ALA A 98 -15.11 -5.25 6.01
C ALA A 98 -15.29 -5.49 7.51
N ALA A 99 -14.95 -4.50 8.35
CA ALA A 99 -15.09 -4.59 9.80
C ALA A 99 -16.55 -4.77 10.24
N SER A 100 -17.50 -4.13 9.56
CA SER A 100 -18.94 -4.27 9.87
C SER A 100 -19.49 -5.69 9.71
N ARG A 101 -18.80 -6.54 8.95
CA ARG A 101 -19.19 -7.93 8.68
C ARG A 101 -18.57 -8.94 9.65
N ILE A 102 -17.63 -8.50 10.49
CA ILE A 102 -16.97 -9.35 11.48
C ILE A 102 -17.92 -9.51 12.67
N GLN A 103 -18.34 -10.74 12.95
CA GLN A 103 -19.09 -11.06 14.16
C GLN A 103 -18.12 -11.05 15.36
N PRO A 104 -18.49 -10.46 16.51
CA PRO A 104 -17.69 -10.60 17.72
C PRO A 104 -17.64 -12.09 18.10
N GLU A 105 -16.46 -12.54 18.53
CA GLU A 105 -16.24 -13.90 19.06
C GLU A 105 -17.01 -14.16 20.37
#